data_AF-A0A847UBK4-F1
#
_entry.id   AF-A0A847UBK4-F1
#
_cell.length_a   1.000
_cell.length_b   1.000
_cell.length_c   1.000
_cell.angle_alpha   90.00
_cell.angle_beta   90.00
_cell.angle_gamma   90.00
#
_symmetry.space_group_name_H-M   'P 1'
#
loop_
_entity.id
_entity.type
_entity.pdbx_description
1 polymer ?
#
loop_
_entity_poly.entity_id
_entity_poly.type
_entity_poly.pdbx_seq_one_letter_code
_entity_poly.pdbx_strand_id
1 'polypeptide(L)'
;MDGPDSDDTAWHVVAEHDDAAALIDTLLELDPDASFTKTELSDRADVPLKSLYLNGTLDAITELGLLEKRERDGEEPLYSVAADSDAFAAARSFGNVTRAAASTEP
;
A
#
# COMPACT_ATOMS: atom_id res chain seq x y z
N MET A 1 -3.37 -0.85 -31.60
CA MET A 1 -3.06 -1.67 -30.41
C MET A 1 -1.98 -0.91 -29.69
N ASP A 2 -2.41 0.03 -28.85
CA ASP A 2 -1.54 0.66 -27.87
C ASP A 2 -1.16 -0.46 -26.89
N GLY A 3 0.13 -0.81 -26.84
CA GLY A 3 0.66 -1.62 -25.75
C GLY A 3 0.52 -0.86 -24.43
N PRO A 4 0.64 -1.51 -23.27
CA PRO A 4 0.62 -0.76 -22.00
C PRO A 4 1.70 0.32 -22.08
N ASP A 5 1.29 1.59 -21.99
CA ASP A 5 2.18 2.74 -21.94
C ASP A 5 3.30 2.43 -20.93
N SER A 6 4.50 2.21 -21.44
CA SER A 6 5.61 1.58 -20.71
C SER A 6 6.37 2.58 -19.82
N ASP A 7 5.68 3.62 -19.34
CA ASP A 7 6.22 4.70 -18.51
C ASP A 7 5.64 4.71 -17.08
N ASP A 8 4.67 3.84 -16.78
CA ASP A 8 4.06 3.79 -15.45
C ASP A 8 4.86 2.86 -14.51
N THR A 9 6.00 3.38 -14.03
CA THR A 9 6.75 2.69 -12.97
C THR A 9 5.93 2.71 -11.68
N ALA A 10 6.15 1.75 -10.76
CA ALA A 10 5.51 1.77 -9.45
C ALA A 10 5.68 3.12 -8.70
N TRP A 11 6.78 3.82 -8.93
CA TRP A 11 7.03 5.15 -8.37
C TRP A 11 6.22 6.26 -9.05
N HIS A 12 5.83 6.09 -10.31
CA HIS A 12 4.92 7.00 -11.01
C HIS A 12 3.53 6.94 -10.37
N VAL A 13 2.98 5.73 -10.19
CA VAL A 13 1.72 5.48 -9.46
C VAL A 13 1.76 6.13 -8.08
N VAL A 14 2.83 5.89 -7.30
CA VAL A 14 2.95 6.49 -5.96
C VAL A 14 3.01 8.01 -6.02
N ALA A 15 3.63 8.61 -7.04
CA ALA A 15 3.71 10.06 -7.19
C ALA A 15 2.38 10.69 -7.64
N GLU A 16 1.53 9.96 -8.37
CA GLU A 16 0.20 10.43 -8.78
C GLU A 16 -0.82 10.39 -7.64
N HIS A 17 -0.56 9.60 -6.59
CA HIS A 17 -1.42 9.47 -5.43
C HIS A 17 -0.76 10.04 -4.18
N ASP A 18 -1.13 11.27 -3.78
CA ASP A 18 -0.55 11.95 -2.62
C ASP A 18 -0.54 11.11 -1.32
N ASP A 19 -1.56 10.27 -1.12
CA ASP A 19 -1.70 9.41 0.07
C ASP A 19 -0.97 8.06 -0.02
N ALA A 20 -0.42 7.71 -1.19
CA ALA A 20 0.18 6.39 -1.42
C ALA A 20 1.38 6.15 -0.51
N ALA A 21 2.25 7.14 -0.32
CA ALA A 21 3.43 6.99 0.52
C ALA A 21 3.07 6.68 1.99
N ALA A 22 2.10 7.40 2.57
CA ALA A 22 1.62 7.19 3.93
C ALA A 22 0.95 5.82 4.10
N LEU A 23 0.16 5.41 3.10
CA LEU A 23 -0.47 4.10 3.08
C LEU A 23 0.56 2.97 2.98
N ILE A 24 1.58 3.09 2.12
CA ILE A 24 2.66 2.11 2.00
C ILE A 24 3.41 1.98 3.32
N ASP A 25 3.80 3.10 3.93
CA ASP A 25 4.51 3.10 5.23
C ASP A 25 3.71 2.34 6.30
N THR A 26 2.41 2.63 6.38
CA THR A 26 1.48 1.93 7.29
C THR A 26 1.43 0.43 7.01
N LEU A 27 1.32 0.01 5.74
CA LEU A 27 1.26 -1.40 5.36
C LEU A 27 2.53 -2.17 5.77
N LEU A 28 3.69 -1.50 5.80
CA LEU A 28 4.95 -2.11 6.25
C LEU A 28 4.97 -2.37 7.76
N GLU A 29 4.13 -1.69 8.54
CA GLU A 29 3.99 -1.86 9.99
C GLU A 29 2.85 -2.80 10.39
N LEU A 30 1.91 -3.05 9.49
CA LEU A 30 0.74 -3.90 9.76
C LEU A 30 1.08 -5.39 9.82
N ASP A 31 0.26 -6.10 10.60
CA ASP A 31 0.31 -7.56 10.64
C ASP A 31 -0.23 -8.13 9.32
N PRO A 32 0.52 -9.01 8.65
CA PRO A 32 0.12 -9.53 7.34
C PRO A 32 -0.98 -10.59 7.38
N ASP A 33 -1.22 -11.22 8.52
CA ASP A 33 -2.30 -12.20 8.71
C ASP A 33 -3.64 -11.50 9.03
N ALA A 34 -3.58 -10.23 9.43
CA ALA A 34 -4.75 -9.43 9.73
C ALA A 34 -5.46 -8.90 8.47
N SER A 35 -6.78 -8.82 8.55
CA SER A 35 -7.64 -8.21 7.53
C SER A 35 -8.24 -6.91 8.05
N PHE A 36 -8.20 -5.87 7.22
CA PHE A 36 -8.62 -4.52 7.56
C PHE A 36 -9.72 -4.04 6.62
N THR A 37 -10.64 -3.27 7.15
CA THR A 37 -11.59 -2.50 6.34
C THR A 37 -10.93 -1.26 5.74
N LYS A 38 -11.59 -0.64 4.76
CA LYS A 38 -11.08 0.60 4.14
C LYS A 38 -11.02 1.74 5.16
N THR A 39 -11.99 1.78 6.06
CA THR A 39 -12.04 2.74 7.18
C THR A 39 -10.86 2.53 8.12
N GLU A 40 -10.54 1.29 8.48
CA GLU A 40 -9.41 0.99 9.37
C GLU A 40 -8.05 1.33 8.75
N LEU A 41 -7.87 1.10 7.44
CA LEU A 41 -6.66 1.51 6.74
C LEU A 41 -6.54 3.03 6.70
N SER A 42 -7.66 3.74 6.49
CA SER A 42 -7.65 5.20 6.49
C SER A 42 -7.24 5.79 7.84
N ASP A 43 -7.77 5.23 8.93
CA ASP A 43 -7.49 5.67 10.30
C ASP A 43 -6.02 5.41 10.68
N ARG A 44 -5.51 4.22 10.35
CA ARG A 44 -4.13 3.83 10.66
C ARG A 44 -3.08 4.59 9.86
N ALA A 45 -3.37 4.86 8.59
CA ALA A 45 -2.47 5.62 7.73
C ALA A 45 -2.59 7.13 7.89
N ASP A 46 -3.49 7.60 8.76
CA ASP A 46 -3.83 9.02 8.92
C ASP A 46 -4.21 9.69 7.58
N VAL A 47 -4.85 8.92 6.69
CA VAL A 47 -5.28 9.41 5.36
C VAL A 47 -6.79 9.62 5.32
N PRO A 48 -7.29 10.62 4.60
CA PRO A 48 -8.73 10.85 4.52
C PRO A 48 -9.43 9.68 3.82
N LEU A 49 -10.40 9.05 4.49
CA LEU A 49 -11.20 7.96 3.90
C LEU A 49 -11.78 8.33 2.52
N LYS A 50 -12.25 9.58 2.38
CA LYS A 50 -12.76 10.10 1.10
C LYS A 50 -11.71 10.06 -0.01
N SER A 51 -10.44 10.30 0.30
CA SER A 51 -9.36 10.22 -0.68
C SER A 51 -9.18 8.79 -1.17
N LEU A 52 -9.19 7.81 -0.27
CA LEU A 52 -9.14 6.40 -0.68
C LEU A 52 -10.32 5.97 -1.58
N TYR A 53 -11.49 6.62 -1.47
CA TYR A 53 -12.64 6.36 -2.35
C TYR A 53 -12.59 7.13 -3.67
N LEU A 54 -12.18 8.39 -3.64
CA LEU A 54 -12.26 9.28 -4.80
C LEU A 54 -11.00 9.24 -5.65
N ASN A 55 -9.84 9.11 -5.01
CA ASN A 55 -8.53 9.18 -5.64
C ASN A 55 -8.02 7.81 -6.10
N GLY A 56 -8.73 6.72 -5.82
CA GLY A 56 -8.33 5.38 -6.26
C GLY A 56 -7.04 4.84 -5.63
N THR A 57 -6.42 5.55 -4.68
CA THR A 57 -5.13 5.17 -4.07
C THR A 57 -5.11 3.72 -3.58
N LEU A 58 -6.18 3.24 -2.96
CA LEU A 58 -6.24 1.89 -2.44
C LEU A 58 -6.24 0.82 -3.55
N ASP A 59 -6.86 1.14 -4.68
CA ASP A 59 -6.90 0.28 -5.86
C ASP A 59 -5.51 0.22 -6.48
N ALA A 60 -4.88 1.38 -6.68
CA ALA A 60 -3.52 1.49 -7.17
C ALA A 60 -2.51 0.71 -6.31
N ILE A 61 -2.58 0.81 -4.98
CA ILE A 61 -1.71 0.02 -4.07
C ILE A 61 -2.00 -1.49 -4.16
N THR A 62 -3.26 -1.86 -4.43
CA THR A 62 -3.63 -3.27 -4.68
C THR A 62 -3.04 -3.75 -6.00
N GLU A 63 -3.10 -2.95 -7.06
CA GLU A 63 -2.52 -3.25 -8.38
C GLU A 63 -0.99 -3.35 -8.34
N LEU A 64 -0.33 -2.54 -7.50
CA LEU A 64 1.10 -2.65 -7.23
C LEU A 64 1.48 -3.94 -6.46
N GLY A 65 0.50 -4.71 -5.98
CA GLY A 65 0.72 -5.96 -5.27
C GLY A 65 1.24 -5.76 -3.85
N LEU A 66 0.89 -4.64 -3.20
CA LEU A 66 1.18 -4.39 -1.78
C LEU A 66 -0.02 -4.73 -0.88
N LEU A 67 -1.23 -4.72 -1.46
CA LEU A 67 -2.48 -5.09 -0.81
C LEU A 67 -3.18 -6.17 -1.61
N GLU A 68 -3.91 -7.03 -0.90
CA GLU A 68 -4.86 -7.96 -1.47
C GLU A 68 -6.26 -7.56 -1.06
N LYS A 69 -7.12 -7.31 -2.05
CA LYS A 69 -8.55 -7.05 -1.84
C LYS A 69 -9.33 -8.36 -1.85
N ARG A 70 -10.08 -8.63 -0.79
CA ARG A 70 -11.02 -9.74 -0.68
C ARG A 70 -12.45 -9.21 -0.68
N GLU A 71 -13.15 -9.42 -1.79
CA GLU A 71 -14.56 -9.05 -1.92
C GLU A 71 -15.44 -9.98 -1.08
N ARG A 72 -16.50 -9.42 -0.48
CA ARG A 72 -17.48 -10.14 0.32
C ARG A 72 -18.89 -9.82 -0.18
N ASP A 73 -19.75 -10.82 -0.18
CA ASP A 73 -21.09 -10.72 -0.78
C ASP A 73 -21.99 -9.79 0.04
N GLY A 74 -22.22 -8.56 -0.46
CA GLY A 74 -23.06 -7.56 0.19
C GLY A 74 -22.42 -6.84 1.40
N GLU A 75 -21.13 -7.07 1.66
CA GLU A 75 -20.37 -6.45 2.75
C GLU A 75 -19.21 -5.60 2.20
N GLU A 76 -18.63 -4.74 3.05
CA GLU A 76 -17.44 -3.97 2.66
C GLU A 76 -16.26 -4.92 2.37
N PRO A 77 -15.48 -4.71 1.28
CA PRO A 77 -14.29 -5.50 1.01
C PRO A 77 -13.29 -5.40 2.15
N LEU A 78 -12.61 -6.51 2.42
CA LEU A 78 -11.50 -6.57 3.34
C LEU A 78 -10.18 -6.53 2.58
N TYR A 79 -9.18 -5.94 3.21
CA TYR A 79 -7.86 -5.75 2.66
C TYR A 79 -6.84 -6.41 3.58
N SER A 80 -5.92 -7.19 3.03
CA SER A 80 -4.79 -7.77 3.75
C SER A 80 -3.49 -7.39 3.06
N VAL A 81 -2.40 -7.34 3.82
CA VAL A 81 -1.08 -7.06 3.26
C VAL A 81 -0.66 -8.22 2.36
N ALA A 82 -0.19 -7.92 1.15
CA ALA A 82 0.31 -8.92 0.21
C ALA A 82 1.74 -9.37 0.60
N ALA A 83 1.90 -9.98 1.78
CA ALA A 83 3.23 -10.24 2.37
C ALA A 83 4.10 -11.21 1.56
N ASP A 84 3.48 -12.07 0.76
CA ASP A 84 4.15 -13.01 -0.14
C ASP A 84 4.54 -12.38 -1.49
N SER A 85 4.22 -11.10 -1.72
CA SER A 85 4.54 -10.37 -2.96
C SER A 85 5.99 -9.87 -2.97
N ASP A 86 6.66 -10.00 -4.12
CA ASP A 86 7.97 -9.40 -4.38
C ASP A 86 7.95 -7.87 -4.19
N ALA A 87 6.83 -7.21 -4.53
CA ALA A 87 6.69 -5.77 -4.36
C ALA A 87 6.72 -5.37 -2.87
N PHE A 88 6.01 -6.12 -2.03
CA PHE A 88 6.01 -5.90 -0.59
C PHE A 88 7.39 -6.17 0.03
N ALA A 89 8.05 -7.26 -0.38
CA ALA A 89 9.41 -7.58 0.05
C ALA A 89 10.41 -6.48 -0.33
N ALA A 90 10.30 -5.91 -1.53
CA ALA A 90 11.13 -4.80 -2.00
C ALA A 90 10.86 -3.51 -1.21
N ALA A 91 9.59 -3.13 -1.02
CA ALA A 91 9.20 -1.96 -0.25
C ALA A 91 9.68 -2.06 1.20
N ARG A 92 9.53 -3.23 1.83
CA ARG A 92 10.02 -3.51 3.18
C ARG A 92 11.53 -3.41 3.27
N SER A 93 12.24 -3.97 2.30
CA SER A 93 13.71 -3.90 2.24
C SER A 93 14.19 -2.46 2.12
N PHE A 94 13.51 -1.65 1.31
CA PHE A 94 13.78 -0.23 1.15
C PHE A 94 13.53 0.57 2.45
N GLY A 95 12.37 0.38 3.09
CA GLY A 95 12.02 1.06 4.35
C GLY A 95 12.98 0.74 5.51
N ASN A 96 13.55 -0.47 5.53
CA ASN A 96 14.51 -0.88 6.57
C ASN A 96 15.90 -0.20 6.46
N VAL A 97 16.22 0.45 5.34
CA VAL A 97 17.54 1.09 5.13
C VAL A 97 17.82 2.18 6.17
N THR A 98 16.83 3.01 6.49
CA THR A 98 16.97 4.09 7.50
C THR A 98 16.88 3.55 8.93
N ARG A 99 16.11 2.48 9.17
CA ARG A 99 16.00 1.82 10.49
C ARG A 99 17.31 1.13 10.91
N ALA A 100 18.02 0.54 9.95
CA ALA A 100 19.34 -0.05 10.17
C ALA A 100 20.41 1.03 10.42
N ALA A 101 20.33 2.17 9.71
CA ALA A 101 21.24 3.29 9.91
C ALA A 101 21.09 3.93 11.31
N ALA A 102 19.86 4.04 11.84
CA ALA A 102 19.58 4.53 13.19
C ALA A 102 20.05 3.58 14.31
N SER A 103 20.30 2.30 14.00
CA SER A 103 20.84 1.33 14.97
C SER A 103 22.38 1.32 15.03
N THR A 104 23.02 2.16 14.20
CA THR A 104 24.48 2.35 14.17
C THR A 104 24.81 3.77 14.64
N GLU A 105 24.57 4.05 15.92
CA GLU A 105 25.21 5.17 16.62
C GLU A 105 26.12 4.62 17.74
N PRO A 106 27.38 5.07 17.85
CA PRO A 106 28.37 4.60 18.84
C PRO A 106 28.22 5.20 20.25
#